data_AF-A0A5N7B9K3-F1
#
_entry.id   AF-A0A5N7B9K3-F1
#
_cell.length_a   1.000
_cell.length_b   1.000
_cell.length_c   1.000
_cell.angle_alpha   90.00
_cell.angle_beta   90.00
_cell.angle_gamma   90.00
#
_symmetry.space_group_name_H-M   'P 1'
#
loop_
_entity.id
_entity.type
_entity.pdbx_description
1 polymer ?
#
loop_
_entity_poly.entity_id
_entity_poly.type
_entity_poly.pdbx_seq_one_letter_code
_entity_poly.pdbx_strand_id
1 'polypeptide(L)'
;MGAPESESPAVQQQTEWTHGFWDCCSPAGTCLGSFFCSCCLFGKTQSRLEDPQLKEHSYVNGNCCLYYLTAQIGFHWVLLMIRRGQIRQRFGIEGSGVNDCCTSYWCPCCVIMQHEKEVEAQSERPQTGYQAPAGMAYAPQ
;
A
#
# COMPACT_ATOMS: atom_id res chain seq x y z
N MET A 1 27.46 36.65 -11.54
CA MET A 1 26.27 36.35 -12.35
C MET A 1 25.99 34.86 -12.18
N GLY A 2 25.05 34.51 -11.30
CA GLY A 2 24.73 33.12 -10.99
C GLY A 2 23.90 32.51 -12.12
N ALA A 3 24.31 31.33 -12.58
CA ALA A 3 23.50 30.49 -13.44
C ALA A 3 22.51 29.69 -12.58
N PRO A 4 21.30 29.40 -13.07
CA PRO A 4 20.32 28.60 -12.33
C PRO A 4 20.75 27.13 -12.27
N GLU A 5 20.89 26.59 -11.06
CA GLU A 5 20.96 25.14 -10.81
C GLU A 5 19.66 24.52 -11.33
N SER A 6 19.76 23.78 -12.43
CA SER A 6 18.68 22.96 -12.95
C SER A 6 18.47 21.79 -12.00
N GLU A 7 17.41 21.87 -11.21
CA GLU A 7 16.85 20.84 -10.35
C GLU A 7 16.74 19.50 -11.12
N SER A 8 17.49 18.50 -10.65
CA SER A 8 17.36 17.13 -11.11
C SER A 8 16.02 16.57 -10.63
N PRO A 9 15.21 15.88 -11.48
CA PRO A 9 13.98 15.27 -11.01
C PRO A 9 14.34 14.14 -10.04
N ALA A 10 14.14 14.40 -8.75
CA ALA A 10 14.33 13.43 -7.69
C ALA A 10 13.55 12.15 -8.01
N VAL A 11 14.28 11.03 -8.03
CA VAL A 11 13.70 9.69 -7.90
C VAL A 11 12.71 9.75 -6.75
N GLN A 12 11.43 9.45 -6.99
CA GLN A 12 10.42 9.40 -5.93
C GLN A 12 10.77 8.26 -4.96
N GLN A 13 11.59 8.57 -3.98
CA GLN A 13 11.90 7.76 -2.83
C GLN A 13 10.62 7.77 -1.98
N GLN A 14 9.78 6.74 -2.12
CA GLN A 14 8.52 6.66 -1.36
C GLN A 14 8.87 6.64 0.13
N THR A 15 8.72 7.79 0.76
CA THR A 15 9.04 8.03 2.17
C THR A 15 7.78 7.91 3.03
N GLU A 16 6.60 8.08 2.43
CA GLU A 16 5.29 8.07 3.10
C GLU A 16 4.23 7.26 2.32
N TRP A 17 3.11 6.96 3.00
CA TRP A 17 1.95 6.30 2.40
C TRP A 17 1.33 7.17 1.29
N THR A 18 1.00 6.57 0.14
CA THR A 18 0.37 7.27 -0.99
C THR A 18 -1.05 7.74 -0.62
N HIS A 19 -1.75 6.93 0.18
CA HIS A 19 -3.07 7.26 0.71
C HIS A 19 -3.02 7.51 2.21
N GLY A 20 -3.69 8.59 2.65
CA GLY A 20 -3.83 8.93 4.05
C GLY A 20 -4.66 7.89 4.83
N PHE A 21 -4.44 7.81 6.14
CA PHE A 21 -5.12 6.82 7.00
C PHE A 21 -6.65 7.00 7.03
N TRP A 22 -7.12 8.25 7.05
CA TRP A 22 -8.54 8.61 7.07
C TRP A 22 -9.19 8.65 5.69
N ASP A 23 -8.42 8.32 4.66
CA ASP A 23 -8.88 8.32 3.28
C ASP A 23 -9.83 7.13 3.01
N CYS A 24 -10.05 6.25 3.98
CA CYS A 24 -11.08 5.20 3.93
C CYS A 24 -12.51 5.78 3.80
N CYS A 25 -12.73 7.00 4.28
CA CYS A 25 -14.00 7.72 4.20
C CYS A 25 -14.16 8.48 2.86
N SER A 26 -13.26 8.28 1.90
CA SER A 26 -13.30 8.93 0.59
C SER A 26 -13.19 7.90 -0.54
N PRO A 27 -14.27 7.66 -1.32
CA PRO A 27 -15.63 8.19 -1.16
C PRO A 27 -16.39 7.54 0.02
N ALA A 28 -17.21 8.34 0.73
CA ALA A 28 -17.81 8.00 2.04
C ALA A 28 -18.68 6.73 2.09
N GLY A 29 -19.19 6.25 0.95
CA GLY A 29 -19.97 5.00 0.85
C GLY A 29 -19.12 3.73 0.97
N THR A 30 -17.83 3.79 0.62
CA THR A 30 -16.94 2.62 0.57
C THR A 30 -16.56 2.13 1.97
N CYS A 31 -16.50 3.03 2.95
CA CYS A 31 -16.13 2.68 4.32
C CYS A 31 -17.13 1.72 4.98
N LEU A 32 -18.44 1.89 4.75
CA LEU A 32 -19.46 1.00 5.30
C LEU A 32 -19.47 -0.37 4.61
N GLY A 33 -19.35 -0.41 3.28
CA GLY A 33 -19.21 -1.67 2.55
C GLY A 33 -17.94 -2.43 2.93
N SER A 34 -16.85 -1.71 3.15
CA SER A 34 -15.59 -2.27 3.65
C SER A 34 -15.67 -2.76 5.09
N PHE A 35 -16.56 -2.19 5.90
CA PHE A 35 -16.76 -2.63 7.28
C PHE A 35 -17.46 -3.99 7.34
N PHE A 36 -18.53 -4.17 6.55
CA PHE A 36 -19.24 -5.45 6.49
C PHE A 36 -18.48 -6.55 5.73
N CYS A 37 -17.53 -6.17 4.87
CA CYS A 37 -16.76 -7.09 4.03
C CYS A 37 -15.24 -6.99 4.27
N SER A 38 -14.83 -6.68 5.50
CA SER A 38 -13.42 -6.42 5.83
C SER A 38 -12.52 -7.63 5.60
N CYS A 39 -13.04 -8.85 5.82
CA CYS A 39 -12.31 -10.10 5.58
C CYS A 39 -12.04 -10.35 4.09
N CYS A 40 -13.02 -10.10 3.22
CA CYS A 40 -12.86 -10.27 1.78
C CYS A 40 -11.92 -9.22 1.19
N LEU A 41 -11.98 -7.98 1.67
CA LEU A 41 -11.03 -6.93 1.26
C LEU A 41 -9.61 -7.24 1.72
N PHE A 42 -9.44 -7.74 2.94
CA PHE A 42 -8.16 -8.24 3.40
C PHE A 42 -7.64 -9.36 2.49
N GLY A 43 -8.51 -10.34 2.17
CA GLY A 43 -8.20 -11.44 1.25
C GLY A 43 -7.79 -10.94 -0.14
N LYS A 44 -8.55 -10.02 -0.73
CA LYS A 44 -8.26 -9.37 -2.01
C LYS A 44 -6.91 -8.66 -1.99
N THR A 45 -6.63 -7.91 -0.94
CA THR A 45 -5.36 -7.16 -0.79
C THR A 45 -4.16 -8.11 -0.76
N GLN A 46 -4.26 -9.22 -0.03
CA GLN A 46 -3.20 -10.23 -0.02
C GLN A 46 -3.04 -10.89 -1.39
N SER A 47 -4.14 -11.24 -2.06
CA SER A 47 -4.07 -11.77 -3.43
C SER A 47 -3.46 -10.77 -4.41
N ARG A 48 -3.70 -9.46 -4.26
CA ARG A 48 -3.09 -8.42 -5.09
C ARG A 48 -1.59 -8.25 -4.81
N LEU A 49 -1.17 -8.46 -3.56
CA LEU A 49 0.25 -8.48 -3.20
C LEU A 49 0.98 -9.66 -3.86
N GLU A 50 0.31 -10.80 -4.04
CA GLU A 50 0.87 -11.99 -4.69
C GLU A 50 0.82 -11.88 -6.22
N ASP A 51 -0.33 -11.53 -6.78
CA ASP A 51 -0.57 -11.29 -8.21
C ASP A 51 -1.18 -9.90 -8.43
N PRO A 52 -0.39 -8.93 -8.92
CA PRO A 52 -0.87 -7.57 -9.18
C PRO A 52 -2.04 -7.48 -10.17
N GLN A 53 -2.18 -8.45 -11.08
CA GLN A 53 -3.23 -8.44 -12.12
C GLN A 53 -4.51 -9.16 -11.70
N LEU A 54 -4.55 -9.76 -10.50
CA LEU A 54 -5.76 -10.35 -9.91
C LEU A 54 -6.49 -11.38 -10.81
N LYS A 55 -5.75 -12.06 -11.71
CA LYS A 55 -6.29 -12.88 -12.81
C LYS A 55 -7.25 -13.98 -12.37
N GLU A 56 -6.93 -14.70 -11.30
CA GLU A 56 -7.69 -15.84 -10.78
C GLU A 56 -7.96 -15.68 -9.27
N HIS A 57 -8.36 -14.48 -8.82
CA HIS A 57 -8.61 -14.24 -7.40
C HIS A 57 -10.05 -14.58 -6.99
N SER A 58 -10.20 -15.25 -5.85
CA SER A 58 -11.48 -15.40 -5.14
C SER A 58 -11.54 -14.43 -3.97
N TYR A 59 -12.69 -13.77 -3.79
CA TYR A 59 -12.95 -12.88 -2.63
C TYR A 59 -12.98 -13.64 -1.31
N VAL A 60 -13.37 -14.92 -1.33
CA VAL A 60 -13.34 -15.82 -0.18
C VAL A 60 -12.17 -16.76 -0.36
N ASN A 61 -10.99 -16.33 0.10
CA ASN A 61 -9.75 -17.08 0.04
C ASN A 61 -9.25 -17.43 1.45
N GLY A 62 -8.14 -18.19 1.55
CA GLY A 62 -7.56 -18.57 2.84
C GLY A 62 -7.24 -17.37 3.75
N ASN A 63 -6.82 -16.24 3.18
CA ASN A 63 -6.55 -15.00 3.93
C ASN A 63 -7.84 -14.36 4.47
N CYS A 64 -8.95 -14.43 3.72
CA CYS A 64 -10.27 -13.99 4.18
C CYS A 64 -10.74 -14.83 5.38
N CYS A 65 -10.68 -16.16 5.28
CA CYS A 65 -11.02 -17.06 6.39
C CYS A 65 -10.12 -16.83 7.61
N LEU A 66 -8.82 -16.64 7.39
CA LEU A 66 -7.85 -16.40 8.46
C LEU A 66 -8.09 -15.07 9.18
N TYR A 67 -8.39 -14.01 8.45
CA TYR A 67 -8.81 -12.73 9.06
C TYR A 67 -10.10 -12.88 9.86
N TYR A 68 -11.09 -13.57 9.29
CA TYR A 68 -12.36 -13.82 9.98
C TYR A 68 -12.17 -14.59 11.29
N LEU A 69 -11.40 -15.68 11.27
CA LEU A 69 -11.12 -16.50 12.46
C LEU A 69 -10.36 -15.71 13.53
N THR A 70 -9.34 -14.94 13.13
CA THR A 70 -8.57 -14.10 14.07
C THR A 70 -9.40 -12.95 14.63
N ALA A 71 -10.40 -12.45 13.89
CA ALA A 71 -11.37 -11.48 14.38
C ALA A 71 -12.28 -12.08 15.47
N GLN A 72 -12.72 -13.33 15.32
CA GLN A 72 -13.55 -14.00 16.35
C GLN A 72 -12.83 -14.15 17.70
N ILE A 73 -11.50 -14.28 17.68
CA ILE A 73 -10.66 -14.43 18.88
C ILE A 73 -10.12 -13.07 19.35
N GLY A 74 -10.41 -11.97 18.64
CA GLY A 74 -9.96 -10.61 18.99
C GLY A 74 -8.50 -10.30 18.67
N PHE A 75 -7.82 -11.14 17.89
CA PHE A 75 -6.40 -10.98 17.50
C PHE A 75 -6.19 -10.39 16.11
N HIS A 76 -7.26 -9.93 15.44
CA HIS A 76 -7.17 -9.38 14.08
C HIS A 76 -6.19 -8.20 13.97
N TRP A 77 -6.04 -7.39 15.03
CA TRP A 77 -5.15 -6.22 15.04
C TRP A 77 -3.67 -6.61 14.93
N VAL A 78 -3.26 -7.75 15.50
CA VAL A 78 -1.87 -8.26 15.40
C VAL A 78 -1.55 -8.59 13.95
N LEU A 79 -2.49 -9.27 13.30
CA LEU A 79 -2.35 -9.66 11.91
C LEU A 79 -2.29 -8.43 10.99
N LEU A 80 -3.15 -7.42 11.23
CA LEU A 80 -3.09 -6.17 10.49
C LEU A 80 -1.77 -5.44 10.69
N MET A 81 -1.25 -5.38 11.91
CA MET A 81 0.03 -4.76 12.21
C MET A 81 1.18 -5.46 11.46
N ILE A 82 1.22 -6.80 11.47
CA ILE A 82 2.24 -7.57 10.74
C ILE A 82 2.16 -7.27 9.23
N ARG A 83 0.95 -7.29 8.64
CA ARG A 83 0.78 -7.01 7.21
C ARG A 83 1.12 -5.56 6.85
N ARG A 84 0.78 -4.61 7.72
CA ARG A 84 1.18 -3.20 7.58
C ARG A 84 2.69 -3.06 7.53
N GLY A 85 3.40 -3.72 8.44
CA GLY A 85 4.86 -3.77 8.45
C GLY A 85 5.45 -4.37 7.17
N GLN A 86 4.87 -5.47 6.67
CA GLN A 86 5.31 -6.10 5.42
C GLN A 86 5.12 -5.19 4.20
N ILE A 87 3.98 -4.50 4.11
CA ILE A 87 3.70 -3.52 3.04
C ILE A 87 4.71 -2.38 3.10
N ARG A 88 5.00 -1.85 4.29
CA ARG A 88 5.99 -0.80 4.48
C ARG A 88 7.40 -1.24 4.08
N GLN A 89 7.81 -2.45 4.48
CA GLN A 89 9.10 -3.01 4.06
C GLN A 89 9.17 -3.24 2.54
N ARG A 90 8.07 -3.67 1.92
CA ARG A 90 8.01 -3.96 0.49
C ARG A 90 8.06 -2.69 -0.38
N PHE A 91 7.44 -1.61 0.08
CA PHE A 91 7.37 -0.35 -0.67
C PHE A 91 8.33 0.74 -0.17
N GLY A 92 9.10 0.49 0.90
CA GLY A 92 10.09 1.43 1.45
C GLY A 92 9.52 2.54 2.33
N ILE A 93 8.30 2.38 2.87
CA ILE A 93 7.56 3.42 3.60
C ILE A 93 8.05 3.57 5.05
N GLU A 94 8.42 4.79 5.46
CA GLU A 94 8.85 5.10 6.83
C GLU A 94 7.70 5.02 7.86
N GLY A 95 8.05 4.94 9.15
CA GLY A 95 7.09 4.80 10.25
C GLY A 95 7.51 3.84 11.37
N SER A 96 6.69 3.76 12.42
CA SER A 96 6.98 3.00 13.65
C SER A 96 5.96 1.89 13.90
N GLY A 97 6.43 0.73 14.36
CA GLY A 97 5.56 -0.39 14.74
C GLY A 97 4.57 -0.07 15.87
N VAL A 98 4.87 0.94 16.71
CA VAL A 98 3.94 1.44 17.74
C VAL A 98 2.75 2.16 17.10
N ASN A 99 3.01 3.01 16.10
CA ASN A 99 1.95 3.67 15.34
C ASN A 99 1.11 2.66 14.57
N ASP A 100 1.75 1.63 14.01
CA ASP A 100 1.07 0.53 13.31
C ASP A 100 0.18 -0.29 14.26
N CYS A 101 0.61 -0.48 15.52
CA CYS A 101 -0.19 -1.12 16.58
C CYS A 101 -1.42 -0.28 16.95
N CYS A 102 -1.23 1.01 17.29
CA CYS A 102 -2.32 1.91 17.67
C CYS A 102 -3.36 2.04 16.54
N THR A 103 -2.92 2.25 15.31
CA THR A 103 -3.83 2.39 14.16
C THR A 103 -4.60 1.10 13.86
N SER A 104 -3.95 -0.07 13.95
CA SER A 104 -4.58 -1.38 13.74
C SER A 104 -5.59 -1.75 14.81
N TYR A 105 -5.38 -1.28 16.05
CA TYR A 105 -6.32 -1.50 17.15
C TYR A 105 -7.52 -0.55 17.09
N TRP A 106 -7.30 0.75 16.85
CA TRP A 106 -8.35 1.78 16.94
C TRP A 106 -9.25 1.86 15.71
N CYS A 107 -8.72 1.63 14.50
CA CYS A 107 -9.52 1.61 13.28
C CYS A 107 -9.00 0.55 12.29
N PRO A 108 -9.36 -0.74 12.49
CA PRO A 108 -8.90 -1.81 11.60
C PRO A 108 -9.41 -1.66 10.16
N CYS A 109 -10.62 -1.12 9.95
CA CYS A 109 -11.16 -0.88 8.61
C CYS A 109 -10.35 0.17 7.84
N CYS A 110 -9.92 1.25 8.52
CA CYS A 110 -9.04 2.26 7.94
C CYS A 110 -7.71 1.64 7.49
N VAL A 111 -7.10 0.79 8.32
CA VAL A 111 -5.85 0.08 7.99
C VAL A 111 -6.03 -0.81 6.76
N ILE A 112 -7.08 -1.63 6.71
CA ILE A 112 -7.33 -2.54 5.58
C ILE A 112 -7.50 -1.75 4.28
N MET A 113 -8.24 -0.64 4.34
CA MET A 113 -8.47 0.19 3.16
C MET A 113 -7.21 0.93 2.71
N GLN A 114 -6.41 1.44 3.66
CA GLN A 114 -5.11 2.03 3.35
C GLN A 114 -4.20 0.99 2.67
N HIS A 115 -4.19 -0.26 3.13
CA HIS A 115 -3.43 -1.33 2.49
C HIS A 115 -3.93 -1.62 1.08
N GLU A 116 -5.24 -1.72 0.87
CA GLU A 116 -5.83 -2.04 -0.42
C GLU A 116 -5.50 -0.97 -1.47
N LYS A 117 -5.72 0.31 -1.11
CA LYS A 117 -5.39 1.46 -1.95
C LYS A 117 -3.89 1.55 -2.26
N GLU A 118 -3.03 1.32 -1.27
CA GLU A 118 -1.58 1.35 -1.51
C GLU A 118 -1.16 0.24 -2.47
N VAL A 119 -1.61 -0.99 -2.25
CA VAL A 119 -1.26 -2.12 -3.12
C VAL A 119 -1.85 -1.94 -4.52
N GLU A 120 -3.06 -1.37 -4.63
CA GLU A 120 -3.68 -1.02 -5.90
C GLU A 120 -2.85 0.04 -6.64
N ALA A 121 -2.55 1.17 -6.01
CA ALA A 121 -1.75 2.23 -6.62
C ALA A 121 -0.39 1.72 -7.11
N GLN A 122 0.26 0.83 -6.35
CA GLN A 122 1.53 0.23 -6.76
C GLN A 122 1.36 -0.81 -7.89
N SER A 123 0.21 -1.50 -7.97
CA SER A 123 -0.09 -2.41 -9.07
C SER A 123 -0.36 -1.67 -10.39
N GLU A 124 -0.91 -0.46 -10.31
CA GLU A 124 -1.21 0.40 -11.46
C GLU A 124 -0.02 1.26 -11.89
N ARG A 125 0.92 1.55 -10.98
CA ARG A 125 2.18 2.22 -11.32
C ARG A 125 2.93 1.39 -12.37
N PRO A 126 3.11 1.91 -13.59
CA PRO A 126 3.97 1.26 -14.56
C PRO A 126 5.36 1.18 -13.93
N GLN A 127 5.92 -0.02 -13.79
CA GLN A 127 7.34 -0.17 -13.47
C GLN A 127 8.11 0.57 -14.56
N THR A 128 8.48 1.81 -14.30
CA THR A 128 9.25 2.62 -15.21
C THR A 128 10.65 2.03 -15.14
N GLY A 129 10.89 1.05 -16.01
CA GLY A 129 12.18 0.42 -16.17
C GLY A 129 13.24 1.49 -16.40
N TYR A 130 14.43 1.26 -15.85
CA TYR A 130 15.61 2.09 -16.00
C TYR A 130 15.72 2.71 -17.40
N GLN A 131 15.49 4.02 -17.52
CA GLN A 131 15.75 4.76 -18.74
C GLN A 131 17.26 5.01 -18.80
N ALA A 132 17.98 4.32 -19.71
CA ALA A 132 19.40 4.57 -19.89
C ALA A 132 19.63 6.05 -20.22
N PRO A 133 20.62 6.72 -19.58
CA PRO A 133 20.88 8.13 -19.86
C PRO A 133 21.22 8.31 -21.34
N ALA A 134 20.58 9.29 -21.98
CA ALA A 134 20.87 9.63 -23.37
C ALA A 134 22.36 9.93 -23.53
N GLY A 135 23.00 9.30 -24.53
CA GLY A 135 24.44 9.37 -24.73
C GLY A 135 24.95 10.81 -24.78
N MET A 136 25.94 11.13 -23.94
CA MET A 136 26.59 12.43 -23.93
C MET A 136 27.39 12.60 -25.23
N ALA A 137 26.93 13.46 -26.14
CA ALA A 137 27.71 13.87 -27.30
C ALA A 137 28.66 15.00 -26.89
N TYR A 138 29.98 14.76 -26.97
CA TYR A 138 30.98 15.82 -26.84
C TYR A 138 31.12 16.56 -28.17
N ALA A 139 31.03 17.89 -28.12
CA ALA A 139 31.35 18.74 -29.25
C ALA A 139 32.88 18.79 -29.47
N PRO A 140 33.37 18.68 -30.72
CA PRO A 140 34.78 18.90 -31.01
C PRO A 140 35.13 20.39 -30.87
N GLN A 141 36.25 20.64 -30.17
CA GLN A 141 36.90 21.94 -30.01
C GLN A 141 37.67 22.38 -31.25
#